data_AF-C5LID8-F1
#
_entry.id   AF-C5LID8-F1
#
_cell.length_a   1.000
_cell.length_b   1.000
_cell.length_c   1.000
_cell.angle_alpha   90.00
_cell.angle_beta   90.00
_cell.angle_gamma   90.00
#
_symmetry.space_group_name_H-M   'P 1'
#
loop_
_entity.id
_entity.type
_entity.pdbx_description
1 polymer ?
#
loop_
_entity_poly.entity_id
_entity_poly.type
_entity_poly.pdbx_seq_one_letter_code
_entity_poly.pdbx_strand_id
1 'polypeptide(L)'
;MDDNLSTAVKEAFVRFYDEGKIYRDTRLVNWCPYLRTALSDLEVDHIDIDKRTLLSIPGLSDAKVEVGVLVEFKYPLKEDPTK
;
A
#
# COMPACT_ATOMS: atom_id res chain seq x y z
N MET A 1 -24.41 -3.82 -6.31
CA MET A 1 -24.09 -5.23 -6.05
C MET A 1 -25.38 -6.01 -6.11
N ASP A 2 -25.37 -7.20 -6.70
CA ASP A 2 -26.53 -8.09 -6.73
C ASP A 2 -26.62 -8.88 -5.41
N ASP A 3 -27.83 -9.06 -4.88
CA ASP A 3 -28.04 -9.65 -3.55
C ASP A 3 -27.66 -11.14 -3.51
N ASN A 4 -27.90 -11.88 -4.59
CA ASN A 4 -27.56 -13.30 -4.68
C ASN A 4 -26.05 -13.48 -4.74
N LEU A 5 -25.36 -12.70 -5.57
CA LEU A 5 -23.90 -12.73 -5.66
C LEU A 5 -23.24 -12.29 -4.34
N SER A 6 -23.80 -11.28 -3.66
CA SER A 6 -23.28 -10.82 -2.36
C SER A 6 -23.41 -11.90 -1.28
N THR A 7 -24.49 -12.69 -1.33
CA THR A 7 -24.70 -13.82 -0.41
C THR A 7 -23.65 -14.92 -0.65
N ALA A 8 -23.38 -15.26 -1.92
CA ALA A 8 -22.38 -16.27 -2.27
C ALA A 8 -20.97 -15.88 -1.82
N VAL A 9 -20.55 -14.62 -2.02
CA VAL A 9 -19.22 -14.15 -1.60
C VAL A 9 -19.07 -14.18 -0.08
N LYS A 10 -20.11 -13.80 0.66
CA LYS A 10 -20.11 -13.83 2.13
C LYS A 10 -19.99 -15.27 2.65
N GLU A 11 -20.72 -16.21 2.08
CA GLU A 11 -20.64 -17.63 2.42
C GLU A 11 -19.24 -18.19 2.18
N ALA A 12 -18.66 -17.91 1.01
CA ALA A 12 -17.30 -18.34 0.69
C ALA A 12 -16.25 -17.75 1.64
N PHE A 13 -16.38 -16.46 2.00
CA PHE A 13 -15.47 -15.80 2.95
C PHE A 13 -15.52 -16.46 4.34
N VAL A 14 -16.72 -16.72 4.87
CA VAL A 14 -16.89 -17.37 6.18
C VAL A 14 -16.32 -18.79 6.15
N ARG A 15 -16.65 -19.58 5.12
CA ARG A 15 -16.12 -20.95 4.98
C ARG A 15 -14.59 -20.97 4.93
N PHE A 16 -13.96 -20.07 4.17
CA PHE A 16 -12.50 -20.01 4.09
C PHE A 16 -11.83 -19.49 5.36
N TYR A 17 -12.52 -18.66 6.15
CA TYR A 17 -12.05 -18.29 7.48
C TYR A 17 -12.10 -19.47 8.44
N ASP A 18 -13.21 -20.21 8.46
CA ASP A 18 -13.39 -21.40 9.32
C ASP A 18 -12.39 -22.53 8.96
N GLU A 19 -12.03 -22.66 7.68
CA GLU A 19 -10.99 -23.57 7.19
C GLU A 19 -9.55 -23.07 7.47
N GLY A 20 -9.37 -21.87 8.04
CA GLY A 20 -8.06 -21.29 8.37
C GLY A 20 -7.28 -20.73 7.17
N LYS A 21 -7.93 -20.55 6.01
CA LYS A 21 -7.31 -19.98 4.79
C LYS A 21 -7.28 -18.46 4.78
N ILE A 22 -8.23 -17.83 5.47
CA ILE A 22 -8.30 -16.38 5.66
C ILE A 22 -7.93 -16.06 7.11
N TYR A 23 -7.06 -15.07 7.28
CA TYR A 23 -6.64 -14.60 8.60
C TYR A 23 -6.42 -13.09 8.57
N ARG A 24 -6.30 -12.49 9.76
CA ARG A 24 -5.98 -11.07 9.94
C ARG A 24 -4.66 -10.93 10.66
N ASP A 25 -3.74 -10.20 10.06
CA ASP A 25 -2.44 -9.88 10.63
C ASP A 25 -1.91 -8.55 10.07
N THR A 26 -0.87 -8.01 10.69
CA THR A 26 -0.12 -6.85 10.20
C THR A 26 0.97 -7.31 9.25
N ARG A 27 0.82 -7.01 7.96
CA ARG A 27 1.83 -7.27 6.91
C ARG A 27 2.06 -6.02 6.07
N LEU A 28 3.20 -5.97 5.39
CA LEU A 28 3.45 -4.95 4.37
C LEU A 28 2.45 -5.15 3.21
N VAL A 29 1.83 -4.06 2.77
CA VAL A 29 0.87 -4.07 1.65
C VAL A 29 1.15 -2.90 0.73
N ASN A 30 0.78 -3.05 -0.55
CA ASN A 30 0.76 -1.92 -1.47
C ASN A 30 -0.39 -0.99 -1.08
N TRP A 31 -0.08 0.26 -0.77
CA TRP A 31 -1.07 1.26 -0.35
C TRP A 31 -1.14 2.40 -1.35
N CYS A 32 -2.35 2.68 -1.85
CA CYS A 32 -2.59 3.83 -2.71
C CYS A 32 -3.01 5.05 -1.86
N PRO A 33 -2.19 6.11 -1.76
CA PRO A 33 -2.54 7.29 -0.97
C PRO A 33 -3.71 8.09 -1.57
N TYR A 34 -3.91 8.00 -2.89
CA TYR A 34 -5.00 8.69 -3.57
C TYR A 34 -6.36 8.06 -3.28
N LEU A 35 -6.47 6.75 -3.51
CA LEU A 35 -7.70 5.99 -3.28
C LEU A 35 -7.93 5.70 -1.79
N ARG A 36 -6.89 5.82 -0.96
CA ARG A 36 -6.88 5.51 0.47
C ARG A 36 -7.30 4.06 0.73
N THR A 37 -6.74 3.14 -0.05
CA THR A 37 -6.98 1.70 0.05
C THR A 37 -5.71 0.90 -0.20
N ALA A 38 -5.69 -0.32 0.31
CA ALA A 38 -4.72 -1.32 -0.10
C ALA A 38 -5.05 -1.83 -1.50
N LEU A 39 -4.02 -2.15 -2.29
CA LEU A 39 -4.11 -2.71 -3.63
C LEU A 39 -3.52 -4.12 -3.66
N SER A 40 -4.06 -4.96 -4.54
CA SER A 40 -3.47 -6.25 -4.88
C SER A 40 -2.21 -6.06 -5.74
N ASP A 41 -1.25 -6.98 -5.69
CA ASP A 41 -0.06 -6.94 -6.58
C ASP A 41 -0.45 -6.90 -8.06
N LEU A 42 -1.58 -7.53 -8.42
CA LEU A 42 -2.12 -7.53 -9.78
C LEU A 42 -2.69 -6.16 -10.22
N GLU A 43 -2.98 -5.27 -9.29
CA GLU A 43 -3.49 -3.91 -9.54
C GLU A 43 -2.35 -2.87 -9.55
N VAL A 44 -1.11 -3.29 -9.30
CA VAL A 44 0.07 -2.41 -9.21
C VAL A 44 0.90 -2.50 -10.48
N ASP A 45 0.96 -1.39 -11.20
CA ASP A 45 1.89 -1.22 -12.32
C ASP A 45 3.32 -0.98 -11.82
N HIS A 46 4.26 -1.77 -12.32
CA HIS A 46 5.68 -1.64 -11.99
C HIS A 46 6.38 -0.80 -13.06
N ILE A 47 7.04 0.28 -12.62
CA ILE A 47 7.75 1.21 -13.51
C ILE A 47 9.22 1.21 -13.09
N ASP A 48 10.09 0.76 -13.99
CA ASP A 48 11.53 0.84 -13.79
C ASP A 48 12.04 2.27 -14.04
N ILE A 49 12.87 2.78 -13.13
CA ILE A 49 13.37 4.15 -13.16
C ILE A 49 14.90 4.12 -13.08
N ASP A 50 15.56 4.27 -14.23
CA ASP A 50 17.03 4.21 -14.33
C ASP A 50 17.76 5.46 -13.85
N LYS A 51 17.06 6.60 -13.81
CA LYS A 51 17.63 7.91 -13.53
C LYS A 51 16.67 8.79 -12.76
N ARG A 52 17.21 9.83 -12.12
CA ARG A 52 16.44 10.90 -11.48
C ARG A 52 15.28 11.36 -12.37
N THR A 53 14.06 11.15 -11.90
CA THR A 53 12.82 11.43 -12.63
C THR A 53 11.82 12.15 -11.74
N LEU A 54 11.08 13.10 -12.32
CA LEU A 54 10.02 13.82 -11.63
C LEU A 54 8.67 13.23 -12.05
N LEU A 55 7.99 12.55 -11.13
CA LEU A 55 6.69 11.93 -11.36
C LEU A 55 5.54 12.78 -10.80
N SER A 56 4.44 12.84 -11.54
CA SER A 56 3.18 13.39 -11.06
C SER A 56 2.34 12.24 -10.51
N ILE A 57 2.12 12.22 -9.19
CA ILE A 57 1.29 11.18 -8.56
C ILE A 57 -0.15 11.70 -8.49
N PRO A 58 -1.14 10.95 -8.99
CA PRO A 58 -2.55 11.35 -8.86
C PRO A 58 -2.92 11.66 -7.41
N GLY A 59 -3.53 12.82 -7.17
CA GLY A 59 -4.02 13.22 -5.85
C GLY A 59 -3.00 13.78 -4.87
N LEU A 60 -1.72 13.77 -5.23
CA LEU A 60 -0.78 14.72 -4.65
C LEU A 60 -0.89 16.00 -5.48
N SER A 61 -1.08 17.16 -4.83
CA SER A 61 -1.11 18.49 -5.46
C SER A 61 0.01 18.69 -6.48
N ASP A 62 -0.06 19.69 -7.37
CA ASP A 62 0.84 20.01 -8.53
C ASP A 62 2.37 19.93 -8.32
N ALA A 63 2.83 19.64 -7.10
CA ALA A 63 4.18 19.21 -6.79
C ALA A 63 4.52 17.87 -7.46
N LYS A 64 5.52 17.90 -8.35
CA LYS A 64 6.15 16.70 -8.88
C LYS A 64 7.04 16.06 -7.81
N VAL A 65 6.91 14.76 -7.62
CA VAL A 65 7.73 13.98 -6.69
C VAL A 65 8.98 13.52 -7.39
N GLU A 66 10.13 13.75 -6.75
CA GLU A 66 11.40 13.26 -7.22
C GLU A 66 11.60 11.80 -6.83
N VAL A 67 11.85 10.95 -7.82
CA VAL A 67 12.10 9.51 -7.68
C VAL A 67 13.37 9.12 -8.43
N GLY A 68 13.90 7.92 -8.14
CA GLY A 68 15.15 7.44 -8.73
C GLY A 68 16.40 8.10 -8.13
N VAL A 69 16.32 8.62 -6.91
CA VAL A 69 17.45 9.18 -6.15
C VAL A 69 17.47 8.53 -4.77
N LEU A 70 18.65 8.07 -4.35
CA LEU A 70 18.91 7.65 -2.97
C LEU A 70 19.51 8.83 -2.21
N VAL A 71 18.82 9.27 -1.16
CA VAL A 71 19.29 10.36 -0.30
C VAL A 71 19.86 9.74 0.97
N GLU A 72 21.18 9.89 1.15
CA GLU A 72 21.85 9.61 2.43
C GLU A 72 21.79 10.88 3.28
N PHE A 73 21.20 10.80 4.48
CA PHE A 73 21.18 11.94 5.41
C PHE A 73 21.50 11.47 6.83
N LYS A 74 22.23 12.31 7.56
CA LYS A 74 22.58 12.10 8.96
C LYS A 74 21.99 13.24 9.78
N TYR A 75 21.37 12.91 10.90
CA TYR A 75 20.86 13.89 11.85
C TYR A 75 21.20 13.47 13.28
N PRO A 76 21.39 14.43 14.21
CA PRO A 76 21.63 14.12 15.60
C PRO A 76 20.38 13.50 16.22
N LEU A 77 20.54 12.36 16.89
CA LEU A 77 19.49 11.79 17.72
C LEU A 77 19.39 12.67 18.98
N LYS A 78 18.18 13.14 19.32
CA LYS A 78 17.93 13.66 20.67
C LYS A 78 18.16 12.52 21.65
N GLU A 79 18.89 12.78 22.73
CA GLU A 79 19.12 11.80 23.78
C GLU A 79 17.78 11.24 24.29
N ASP A 80 17.78 9.93 24.51
CA ASP A 80 16.63 9.14 24.94
C ASP A 80 16.07 9.74 26.24
N PRO A 81 14.81 10.17 26.32
CA PRO A 81 14.22 10.70 27.56
C PRO A 81 14.05 9.61 28.65
N THR A 82 14.42 8.37 28.34
CA THR A 82 14.25 7.18 29.18
C THR A 82 15.55 6.71 29.84
N LYS A 83 16.68 7.41 29.63
CA LYS A 83 17.95 7.17 30.33
C LYS A 83 18.24 8.23 31.38
#